data_AF-A0A924K2M0-F1
#
_entry.id   AF-A0A924K2M0-F1
#
_cell.length_a   1.000
_cell.length_b   1.000
_cell.length_c   1.000
_cell.angle_alpha   90.00
_cell.angle_beta   90.00
_cell.angle_gamma   90.00
#
_symmetry.space_group_name_H-M   'P 1'
#
loop_
_entity.id
_entity.type
_entity.pdbx_description
1 polymer ?
#
loop_
_entity_poly.entity_id
_entity_poly.type
_entity_poly.pdbx_seq_one_letter_code
_entity_poly.pdbx_strand_id
1 'polypeptide(L)' 'RLIPELVKIERTFEGTRKLLAGETMTIDWVPGTGTVITVKGKAQGSPFNDVEVFNVLLGIWIGPSAADWKLRDDLLGKMP' A
#
# COMPACT_ATOMS: atom_id res chain seq x y z
N ARG A 1 -9.31 -14.00 9.56
CA ARG A 1 -8.96 -14.19 8.13
C ARG A 1 -7.86 -13.26 7.64
N LEU A 2 -7.62 -12.11 8.29
CA LEU A 2 -6.56 -11.15 7.93
C LEU A 2 -5.12 -11.59 8.20
N ILE A 3 -4.86 -12.51 9.13
CA ILE A 3 -3.48 -12.87 9.54
C ILE A 3 -2.64 -13.42 8.35
N PRO A 4 -3.12 -14.38 7.53
CA PRO A 4 -2.36 -14.83 6.36
C PRO A 4 -2.10 -13.72 5.33
N GLU A 5 -3.08 -12.84 5.12
CA GLU A 5 -2.93 -11.72 4.18
C GLU A 5 -1.95 -10.67 4.70
N LEU A 6 -1.93 -10.40 6.01
CA LEU A 6 -0.93 -9.53 6.66
C LEU A 6 0.49 -10.06 6.46
N VAL A 7 0.70 -11.37 6.57
CA VAL A 7 2.01 -12.01 6.29
C VAL A 7 2.39 -11.83 4.82
N LYS A 8 1.43 -11.93 3.89
CA LYS A 8 1.68 -11.71 2.46
C LYS A 8 2.00 -10.24 2.15
N ILE A 9 1.35 -9.30 2.83
CA ILE A 9 1.66 -7.87 2.77
C ILE A 9 3.08 -7.61 3.27
N GLU A 10 3.45 -8.15 4.44
CA GLU A 10 4.79 -8.02 5.01
C GLU A 10 5.86 -8.51 4.01
N ARG A 11 5.70 -9.72 3.47
CA ARG A 11 6.60 -10.29 2.44
C ARG A 11 6.69 -9.46 1.16
N THR A 12 5.61 -8.82 0.77
CA THR A 12 5.59 -7.91 -0.41
C THR A 12 6.51 -6.71 -0.18
N PHE A 13 6.60 -6.22 1.06
CA PHE A 13 7.42 -5.07 1.42
C PHE A 13 8.82 -5.42 1.96
N GLU A 14 9.11 -6.68 2.30
CA GLU A 14 10.46 -7.11 2.75
C GLU A 14 11.57 -6.73 1.77
N GLY A 15 11.32 -6.84 0.46
CA GLY A 15 12.27 -6.45 -0.60
C GLY A 15 12.40 -4.94 -0.82
N THR A 16 11.46 -4.15 -0.30
CA THR A 16 11.41 -2.68 -0.46
C THR A 16 11.33 -2.02 0.91
N ARG A 17 12.42 -2.09 1.68
CA ARG A 17 12.52 -1.42 3.00
C ARG A 17 12.41 0.09 2.96
N LYS A 18 12.73 0.71 1.81
CA LYS A 18 12.71 2.18 1.63
C LYS A 18 12.46 2.52 0.17
N LEU A 19 11.63 3.53 -0.05
CA LEU A 19 11.49 4.22 -1.33
C LEU A 19 12.46 5.40 -1.36
N LEU A 20 13.28 5.49 -2.40
CA LEU A 20 14.18 6.62 -2.61
C LEU A 20 13.47 7.76 -3.36
N ALA A 21 14.03 8.97 -3.28
CA ALA A 21 13.52 10.10 -4.04
C ALA A 21 13.49 9.78 -5.55
N GLY A 22 12.34 10.04 -6.19
CA GLY A 22 12.10 9.71 -7.60
C GLY A 22 11.60 8.29 -7.85
N GLU A 23 11.59 7.40 -6.84
CA GLU A 23 10.96 6.09 -6.94
C GLU A 23 9.48 6.18 -6.61
N THR A 24 8.67 5.41 -7.33
CA THR A 24 7.22 5.40 -7.15
C THR A 24 6.74 4.05 -6.65
N MET A 25 5.69 4.11 -5.83
CA MET A 25 4.89 2.97 -5.41
C MET A 25 3.43 3.28 -5.72
N THR A 26 2.71 2.32 -6.32
CA THR A 26 1.28 2.41 -6.55
C THR A 26 0.56 1.26 -5.83
N ILE A 27 -0.63 1.55 -5.34
CA ILE A 27 -1.55 0.58 -4.74
C ILE A 27 -2.89 0.79 -5.47
N ASP A 28 -3.18 -0.08 -6.43
CA ASP A 28 -4.29 0.08 -7.36
C ASP A 28 -5.37 -0.98 -7.10
N TRP A 29 -6.64 -0.57 -7.00
CA TRP A 29 -7.76 -1.50 -7.04
C TRP A 29 -8.22 -1.70 -8.49
N VAL A 30 -7.98 -2.89 -9.04
CA VAL A 30 -8.36 -3.24 -10.40
C VAL A 30 -9.64 -4.08 -10.36
N PRO A 31 -10.76 -3.63 -10.98
CA PRO A 31 -12.00 -4.40 -11.02
C PRO A 31 -11.78 -5.82 -11.59
N GLY A 32 -12.27 -6.83 -10.88
CA GLY A 32 -12.11 -8.25 -11.26
C GLY A 32 -10.72 -8.85 -10.99
N THR A 33 -9.74 -8.06 -10.59
CA THR A 33 -8.36 -8.52 -10.25
C THR A 33 -7.97 -8.23 -8.80
N GLY A 34 -8.60 -7.27 -8.15
CA GLY A 34 -8.29 -6.89 -6.77
C GLY A 34 -7.14 -5.89 -6.66
N THR A 35 -6.49 -5.85 -5.50
CA THR A 35 -5.41 -4.89 -5.21
C THR A 35 -4.10 -5.34 -5.84
N VAL A 36 -3.48 -4.45 -6.61
CA VAL A 36 -2.15 -4.63 -7.20
C VAL A 36 -1.20 -3.60 -6.60
N ILE A 37 -0.03 -4.06 -6.12
CA ILE A 37 1.02 -3.19 -5.60
C ILE A 37 2.14 -3.16 -6.63
N THR A 38 2.56 -1.97 -7.05
CA THR A 38 3.68 -1.79 -7.98
C THR A 38 4.74 -0.93 -7.32
N VAL A 39 6.01 -1.34 -7.38
CA VAL A 39 7.15 -0.58 -6.86
C VAL A 39 8.17 -0.46 -7.99
N LYS A 40 8.64 0.76 -8.28
CA LYS A 40 9.62 1.03 -9.36
C LYS A 40 9.20 0.40 -10.70
N GLY A 41 7.90 0.48 -11.01
CA GLY A 41 7.31 -0.08 -12.24
C GLY A 41 7.19 -1.62 -12.26
N LYS A 42 7.47 -2.33 -11.16
CA LYS A 42 7.34 -3.79 -11.06
C LYS A 42 6.23 -4.18 -10.10
N ALA A 43 5.31 -5.03 -10.55
CA ALA A 43 4.28 -5.61 -9.71
C ALA A 43 4.90 -6.47 -8.60
N GLN A 44 4.38 -6.36 -7.39
CA GLN A 44 4.84 -7.06 -6.22
C GLN A 44 3.87 -8.20 -5.88
N GLY A 45 4.38 -9.43 -5.92
CA GLY A 45 3.60 -10.62 -5.59
C GLY A 45 2.37 -10.81 -6.48
N SER A 46 1.41 -11.61 -6.00
CA SER A 46 0.11 -11.81 -6.65
C SER A 46 -0.93 -10.85 -6.10
N PRO A 47 -1.92 -10.41 -6.91
CA PRO A 47 -2.98 -9.52 -6.46
C PRO A 47 -3.71 -10.00 -5.20
N PHE A 48 -4.25 -9.07 -4.43
CA PHE A 48 -5.09 -9.35 -3.27
C PHE A 48 -6.57 -9.20 -3.66
N ASN A 49 -7.30 -10.33 -3.67
CA ASN A 49 -8.71 -10.38 -4.08
C ASN A 49 -9.68 -10.05 -2.93
N ASP A 50 -9.28 -9.19 -1.99
CA ASP A 50 -10.05 -8.83 -0.81
C ASP A 50 -10.06 -7.31 -0.62
N VAL A 51 -11.25 -6.73 -0.52
CA VAL A 51 -11.44 -5.29 -0.29
C VAL A 51 -11.01 -4.86 1.11
N GLU A 52 -11.09 -5.76 2.10
CA GLU A 52 -10.56 -5.47 3.44
C GLU A 52 -9.05 -5.28 3.40
N VAL A 53 -8.34 -6.05 2.58
CA VAL A 53 -6.89 -5.89 2.39
C VAL A 53 -6.56 -4.55 1.76
N PHE A 54 -7.33 -4.12 0.75
CA PHE A 54 -7.18 -2.79 0.15
C PHE A 54 -7.35 -1.69 1.21
N ASN A 55 -8.41 -1.77 2.02
CA ASN A 55 -8.67 -0.80 3.08
C ASN A 55 -7.58 -0.77 4.16
N VAL A 56 -7.04 -1.94 4.53
CA VAL A 56 -5.92 -2.04 5.47
C VAL A 56 -4.66 -1.40 4.90
N LEU A 57 -4.33 -1.67 3.62
CA LEU A 57 -3.18 -1.06 2.94
C LEU A 57 -3.31 0.46 2.87
N LEU A 58 -4.50 0.99 2.55
CA LEU A 58 -4.77 2.42 2.61
C LEU A 58 -4.65 2.96 4.03
N GLY A 59 -5.13 2.22 5.04
CA GLY A 59 -5.05 2.61 6.44
C GLY A 59 -3.61 2.87 6.92
N ILE A 60 -2.63 2.13 6.41
CA ILE A 60 -1.20 2.32 6.71
C ILE A 60 -0.72 3.69 6.22
N TRP A 61 -1.19 4.18 5.08
CA TRP A 61 -0.67 5.39 4.46
C TRP A 61 -1.52 6.63 4.69
N ILE A 62 -2.84 6.48 4.70
CA ILE A 62 -3.79 7.60 4.80
C ILE A 62 -4.79 7.47 5.96
N GLY A 63 -4.67 6.43 6.77
CA GLY A 63 -5.53 6.22 7.93
C GLY A 63 -5.21 7.15 9.12
N PRO A 64 -6.00 7.07 10.20
CA PRO A 64 -5.81 7.88 11.41
C PRO A 64 -4.44 7.65 12.06
N SER A 65 -3.90 6.42 11.98
CA SER A 65 -2.58 6.04 12.49
C SER A 65 -1.60 5.72 11.34
N ALA A 66 -1.52 6.61 10.35
CA ALA A 66 -0.63 6.42 9.21
C ALA A 66 0.85 6.31 9.62
N ALA A 67 1.60 5.48 8.91
CA ALA A 67 3.03 5.25 9.13
C ALA A 67 3.87 6.52 8.93
N ASP A 68 3.42 7.42 8.04
CA ASP A 68 3.95 8.76 7.87
C ASP A 68 2.78 9.76 7.86
N TRP A 69 2.59 10.45 8.98
CA TRP A 69 1.48 11.40 9.15
C TRP A 69 1.61 12.62 8.24
N LYS A 70 2.84 13.03 7.91
CA LYS A 70 3.07 14.18 7.03
C LYS A 70 2.72 13.82 5.60
N LEU A 71 3.17 12.65 5.14
CA LEU A 71 2.78 12.12 3.83
C LEU A 71 1.26 11.95 3.73
N ARG A 72 0.60 11.41 4.77
CA ARG A 72 -0.87 11.36 4.80
C ARG A 72 -1.50 12.73 4.58
N ASP A 73 -1.09 13.71 5.36
CA ASP A 73 -1.72 15.03 5.33
C ASP A 73 -1.50 15.72 3.98
N ASP A 74 -0.30 15.57 3.40
CA ASP A 74 0.02 16.01 2.04
C ASP A 74 -0.88 15.30 1.00
N LEU A 75 -1.05 13.97 1.09
CA LEU A 75 -1.92 13.19 0.19
C LEU A 75 -3.40 13.54 0.32
N LEU A 76 -3.85 13.91 1.53
CA LEU A 76 -5.22 14.34 1.79
C LEU A 76 -5.45 15.83 1.47
N GLY A 77 -4.44 16.54 0.97
CA GLY A 77 -4.53 17.96 0.64
C GLY A 77 -4.77 18.84 1.87
N LYS A 78 -4.39 18.37 3.07
CA LYS A 78 -4.41 19.16 4.28
C LYS A 78 -3.21 20.10 4.26
N MET A 79 -3.35 21.21 3.53
CA MET A 79 -2.39 22.31 3.60
C MET A 79 -2.24 22.82 5.05
N PRO A 80 -1.06 23.35 5.42
CA PRO A 80 -0.73 23.76 6.79
C PRO A 80 -1.68 24.80 7.37
#